data_AF-F8V485-F1
#
_entry.id   AF-F8V485-F1
#
_cell.length_a   1.000
_cell.length_b   1.000
_cell.length_c   1.000
_cell.angle_alpha   90.00
_cell.angle_beta   90.00
_cell.angle_gamma   90.00
#
_symmetry.space_group_name_H-M   'P 1'
#
loop_
_entity.id
_entity.type
_entity.pdbx_description
1 polymer ?
#
loop_
_entity_poly.entity_id
_entity_poly.type
_entity_poly.pdbx_seq_one_letter_code
_entity_poly.pdbx_strand_id
1 'polypeptide(L)'
;QSFFNGLANAAGSSCEGKGFYTYNAFITAANAYSGFGTTGSNDVQKRELAAFFANIMHETGGLCYINEISPKSNYCQSSSTWPCASGKSYHGRGPIQISWNYNYGAAGQSIGFDGLNNPEKVGQDATISFKTAVWFWMKN
;
A
#
# COMPACT_ATOMS: atom_id res chain seq x y z
N GLN A 1 -6.01 6.74 -16.53
CA GLN A 1 -4.57 6.85 -16.84
C GLN A 1 -4.00 8.28 -16.66
N SER A 2 -4.41 9.28 -17.45
CA SER A 2 -3.78 10.62 -17.44
C SER A 2 -3.69 11.29 -16.07
N PHE A 3 -4.79 11.30 -15.28
CA PHE A 3 -4.80 11.83 -13.91
C PHE A 3 -3.73 11.18 -13.01
N PHE A 4 -3.68 9.84 -12.99
CA PHE A 4 -2.70 9.10 -12.19
C PHE A 4 -1.26 9.42 -12.63
N ASN A 5 -1.02 9.51 -13.94
CA ASN A 5 0.29 9.89 -14.45
C ASN A 5 0.68 11.31 -14.01
N GLY A 6 -0.27 12.23 -13.89
CA GLY A 6 -0.02 13.55 -13.31
C GLY A 6 0.54 13.49 -11.90
N LEU A 7 -0.05 12.65 -11.04
CA LEU A 7 0.43 12.42 -9.67
C LEU A 7 1.83 11.77 -9.66
N ALA A 8 2.00 10.66 -10.38
CA ALA A 8 3.26 9.90 -10.40
C ALA A 8 4.41 10.65 -11.11
N ASN A 9 4.09 11.55 -12.05
CA ASN A 9 5.10 12.34 -12.75
C ASN A 9 5.68 13.46 -11.88
N ALA A 10 4.96 13.90 -10.85
CA ALA A 10 5.46 14.89 -9.90
C ALA A 10 6.63 14.37 -9.04
N ALA A 11 6.73 13.04 -8.84
CA ALA A 11 7.89 12.43 -8.19
C ALA A 11 9.16 12.64 -9.00
N GLY A 12 10.28 12.95 -8.33
CA GLY A 12 11.60 13.09 -8.95
C GLY A 12 12.05 11.81 -9.66
N SER A 13 12.94 11.94 -10.65
CA SER A 13 13.45 10.78 -11.41
C SER A 13 14.28 9.81 -10.57
N SER A 14 14.88 10.28 -9.47
CA SER A 14 15.65 9.48 -8.51
C SER A 14 14.80 8.80 -7.43
N CYS A 15 13.49 9.07 -7.40
CA CYS A 15 12.59 8.45 -6.43
C CYS A 15 12.49 6.94 -6.65
N GLU A 16 12.57 6.16 -5.58
CA GLU A 16 12.42 4.71 -5.60
C GLU A 16 11.06 4.28 -6.22
N GLY A 17 9.99 5.01 -5.90
CA GLY A 17 8.64 4.76 -6.41
C GLY A 17 8.46 5.08 -7.90
N LYS A 18 9.45 5.70 -8.56
CA LYS A 18 9.35 6.08 -9.97
C LYS A 18 9.33 4.84 -10.86
N GLY A 19 8.22 4.62 -11.55
CA GLY A 19 8.00 3.44 -12.39
C GLY A 19 7.49 2.20 -11.62
N PHE A 20 7.58 2.20 -10.29
CA PHE A 20 6.97 1.17 -9.45
C PHE A 20 5.47 1.40 -9.29
N TYR A 21 5.05 2.60 -8.86
CA TYR A 21 3.63 2.92 -8.71
C TYR A 21 3.01 3.19 -10.08
N THR A 22 2.22 2.24 -10.57
CA THR A 22 1.60 2.29 -11.91
C THR A 22 0.08 2.30 -11.83
N TYR A 23 -0.55 2.94 -12.83
CA TYR A 23 -2.01 2.96 -12.96
C TYR A 23 -2.60 1.55 -13.06
N ASN A 24 -1.95 0.65 -13.79
CA ASN A 24 -2.44 -0.72 -13.97
C ASN A 24 -2.44 -1.49 -12.64
N ALA A 25 -1.41 -1.32 -11.82
CA ALA A 25 -1.37 -1.90 -10.49
C ALA A 25 -2.48 -1.33 -9.59
N PHE A 26 -2.69 -0.01 -9.61
CA PHE A 26 -3.78 0.64 -8.88
C PHE A 26 -5.16 0.12 -9.31
N ILE A 27 -5.47 0.10 -10.60
CA ILE A 27 -6.78 -0.38 -11.09
C ILE A 27 -7.01 -1.85 -10.76
N THR A 28 -5.98 -2.69 -10.89
CA THR A 28 -6.07 -4.10 -10.51
C THR A 28 -6.38 -4.27 -9.02
N ALA A 29 -5.77 -3.45 -8.16
CA ALA A 29 -6.07 -3.47 -6.73
C ALA A 29 -7.47 -2.92 -6.42
N ALA A 30 -7.85 -1.78 -7.01
CA ALA A 30 -9.14 -1.14 -6.80
C ALA A 30 -10.31 -2.09 -7.13
N ASN A 31 -10.20 -2.82 -8.24
CA ASN A 31 -11.21 -3.76 -8.69
C ASN A 31 -11.31 -5.03 -7.82
N ALA A 32 -10.29 -5.32 -6.98
CA ALA A 32 -10.31 -6.48 -6.09
C ALA A 32 -11.19 -6.27 -4.85
N TYR A 33 -11.58 -5.03 -4.53
CA TYR A 33 -12.35 -4.69 -3.34
C TYR A 33 -13.66 -3.99 -3.72
N SER A 34 -14.74 -4.79 -3.76
CA SER A 34 -16.08 -4.28 -4.06
C SER A 34 -16.46 -3.09 -3.16
N GLY A 35 -17.01 -2.04 -3.77
CA GLY A 35 -17.44 -0.81 -3.10
C GLY A 35 -16.40 0.31 -3.11
N PHE A 36 -15.11 0.01 -3.25
CA PHE A 36 -14.05 1.02 -3.29
C PHE A 36 -14.22 1.93 -4.50
N GLY A 37 -14.36 3.25 -4.27
CA GLY A 37 -14.51 4.26 -5.32
C GLY A 37 -15.76 4.10 -6.19
N THR A 38 -16.71 3.25 -5.76
CA THR A 38 -17.88 2.83 -6.56
C THR A 38 -19.19 2.89 -5.76
N THR A 39 -19.14 3.33 -4.50
CA THR A 39 -20.31 3.44 -3.62
C THR A 39 -20.88 4.85 -3.61
N GLY A 40 -22.20 4.99 -3.65
CA GLY A 40 -22.90 6.28 -3.58
C GLY A 40 -22.88 7.05 -4.89
N SER A 41 -23.14 8.37 -4.82
CA SER A 41 -23.17 9.24 -5.99
C SER A 41 -21.78 9.48 -6.59
N ASN A 42 -21.74 9.97 -7.83
CA ASN A 42 -20.47 10.31 -8.51
C ASN A 42 -19.57 11.25 -7.69
N ASP A 43 -20.16 12.19 -6.95
CA ASP A 43 -19.39 13.11 -6.11
C ASP A 43 -18.81 12.43 -4.86
N VAL A 44 -19.52 11.45 -4.30
CA VAL A 44 -19.02 10.63 -3.18
C VAL A 44 -17.86 9.76 -3.66
N GLN A 45 -18.02 9.09 -4.80
CA GLN A 45 -16.97 8.26 -5.41
C GLN A 45 -15.70 9.07 -5.70
N LYS A 46 -15.84 10.27 -6.26
CA LYS A 46 -14.72 11.18 -6.49
C LYS A 46 -14.05 11.63 -5.19
N ARG A 47 -14.82 11.95 -4.15
CA ARG A 47 -14.28 12.34 -2.84
C ARG A 47 -13.52 11.19 -2.18
N GLU A 48 -14.02 9.97 -2.26
CA GLU A 48 -13.32 8.80 -1.74
C GLU A 48 -11.97 8.60 -2.44
N LEU A 49 -11.96 8.60 -3.78
CA LEU A 49 -10.72 8.47 -4.55
C LEU A 49 -9.73 9.62 -4.26
N ALA A 50 -10.23 10.85 -4.13
CA ALA A 50 -9.41 11.99 -3.77
C ALA A 50 -8.81 11.84 -2.36
N ALA A 51 -9.59 11.40 -1.37
CA ALA A 51 -9.12 11.17 -0.01
C ALA A 51 -8.08 10.04 0.04
N PHE A 52 -8.32 8.95 -0.68
CA PHE A 52 -7.38 7.83 -0.80
C PHE A 52 -6.04 8.29 -1.38
N PHE A 53 -6.06 8.99 -2.52
CA PHE A 53 -4.83 9.50 -3.14
C PHE A 53 -4.15 10.58 -2.29
N ALA A 54 -4.91 11.43 -1.59
CA ALA A 54 -4.32 12.45 -0.71
C ALA A 54 -3.49 11.81 0.41
N ASN A 55 -4.01 10.77 1.07
CA ASN A 55 -3.27 10.03 2.09
C ASN A 55 -2.04 9.34 1.49
N ILE A 56 -2.18 8.66 0.34
CA ILE A 56 -1.03 8.04 -0.33
C ILE A 56 0.07 9.05 -0.64
N MET A 57 -0.31 10.21 -1.18
CA MET A 57 0.65 11.27 -1.52
C MET A 57 1.35 11.79 -0.26
N HIS A 58 0.67 11.86 0.88
CA HIS A 58 1.29 12.20 2.15
C HIS A 58 2.29 11.13 2.61
N GLU A 59 1.84 9.88 2.74
CA GLU A 59 2.62 8.77 3.31
C GLU A 59 3.87 8.40 2.48
N THR A 60 3.81 8.62 1.16
CA THR A 60 4.90 8.23 0.24
C THR A 60 5.79 9.40 -0.19
N GLY A 61 5.55 10.61 0.34
CA GLY A 61 6.23 11.82 -0.13
C GLY A 61 5.97 12.10 -1.62
N GLY A 62 4.71 11.93 -2.05
CA GLY A 62 4.27 12.15 -3.42
C GLY A 62 4.63 11.01 -4.37
N LEU A 63 4.37 9.76 -3.97
CA LEU A 63 4.75 8.54 -4.70
C LEU A 63 6.27 8.38 -4.89
N CYS A 64 7.07 9.00 -4.02
CA CYS A 64 8.52 8.95 -4.12
C CYS A 64 9.12 7.72 -3.45
N TYR A 65 8.59 7.32 -2.30
CA TYR A 65 9.13 6.24 -1.47
C TYR A 65 8.26 4.99 -1.53
N ILE A 66 8.91 3.82 -1.64
CA ILE A 66 8.24 2.52 -1.48
C ILE A 66 8.40 2.06 -0.04
N ASN A 67 9.61 2.15 0.49
CA ASN A 67 9.94 1.73 1.85
C ASN A 67 10.09 2.93 2.79
N GLU A 68 9.73 2.74 4.05
CA GLU A 68 9.99 3.68 5.14
C GLU A 68 11.48 4.06 5.19
N ILE A 69 11.76 5.35 5.37
CA ILE A 69 13.13 5.86 5.41
C ILE A 69 13.70 5.65 6.81
N SER A 70 14.82 4.94 6.89
CA SER A 70 15.59 4.74 8.14
C SER A 70 14.74 4.20 9.31
N PRO A 71 14.09 3.03 9.15
CA PRO A 71 13.21 2.47 10.16
C PRO A 71 13.94 2.23 11.47
N LYS A 72 13.33 2.62 12.59
CA LYS A 72 13.93 2.55 13.93
C LYS A 72 13.78 1.19 14.61
N SER A 73 13.00 0.29 14.00
CA SER A 73 12.68 -1.03 14.54
C SER A 73 12.38 -2.01 13.40
N ASN A 74 12.22 -3.29 13.73
CA ASN A 74 11.67 -4.29 12.82
C ASN A 74 10.13 -4.33 12.84
N TYR A 75 9.47 -3.48 13.65
CA TYR A 75 8.00 -3.42 13.77
C TYR A 75 7.38 -4.78 14.10
N CYS A 76 8.07 -5.54 14.96
CA CYS A 76 7.60 -6.81 15.47
C CYS A 76 6.96 -6.61 16.85
N GLN A 77 5.66 -6.90 16.94
CA GLN A 77 4.97 -7.09 18.20
C GLN A 77 4.79 -8.59 18.46
N SER A 78 5.24 -9.08 19.61
CA SER A 78 5.04 -10.48 20.00
C SER A 78 3.56 -10.86 19.94
N SER A 79 3.25 -11.93 19.21
CA SER A 79 1.88 -12.37 18.93
C SER A 79 1.87 -13.86 18.61
N SER A 80 0.86 -14.58 19.12
CA SER A 80 0.60 -15.97 18.74
C SER A 80 -0.16 -16.09 17.42
N THR A 81 -1.02 -15.11 17.11
CA THR A 81 -1.84 -15.11 15.88
C THR A 81 -1.01 -14.70 14.67
N TRP A 82 -0.17 -13.69 14.82
CA TRP A 82 0.66 -13.14 13.74
C TRP A 82 2.13 -13.13 14.17
N PRO A 83 2.77 -14.30 14.35
CA PRO A 83 4.13 -14.37 14.85
C PRO A 83 5.12 -13.70 13.90
N CYS A 84 6.06 -12.96 14.46
CA CYS A 84 7.12 -12.37 13.65
C CYS A 84 8.06 -13.45 13.11
N ALA A 85 8.31 -13.43 11.82
CA ALA A 85 9.32 -14.28 11.21
C ALA A 85 10.73 -13.76 11.53
N SER A 86 11.64 -14.67 11.88
CA SER A 86 13.03 -14.32 12.18
C SER A 86 13.70 -13.63 10.98
N GLY A 87 14.45 -12.56 11.24
CA GLY A 87 15.15 -11.79 10.21
C GLY A 87 14.24 -10.91 9.33
N LYS A 88 12.92 -10.89 9.57
CA LYS A 88 11.99 -10.03 8.83
C LYS A 88 11.73 -8.71 9.54
N SER A 89 11.41 -7.70 8.74
CA SER A 89 11.04 -6.36 9.19
C SER A 89 9.72 -5.94 8.55
N TYR A 90 8.80 -5.47 9.39
CA TYR A 90 7.45 -5.03 9.04
C TYR A 90 7.34 -3.50 9.05
N HIS A 91 8.43 -2.80 8.71
CA HIS A 91 8.42 -1.35 8.49
C HIS A 91 7.48 -0.96 7.37
N GLY A 92 7.14 0.33 7.31
CA GLY A 92 6.20 0.87 6.34
C GLY A 92 6.57 0.53 4.90
N ARG A 93 5.64 -0.06 4.14
CA ARG A 93 5.80 -0.25 2.69
C ARG A 93 4.55 0.13 1.90
N GLY A 94 4.79 0.54 0.67
CA GLY A 94 3.76 0.79 -0.32
C GLY A 94 2.94 2.05 -0.05
N PRO A 95 1.80 2.22 -0.73
CA PRO A 95 1.08 3.49 -0.79
C PRO A 95 0.56 4.00 0.55
N ILE A 96 0.20 3.11 1.47
CA ILE A 96 -0.30 3.48 2.80
C ILE A 96 0.71 3.21 3.92
N GLN A 97 1.97 2.90 3.56
CA GLN A 97 3.02 2.53 4.52
C GLN A 97 2.56 1.48 5.54
N ILE A 98 1.95 0.38 5.05
CA ILE A 98 1.47 -0.70 5.91
C ILE A 98 2.62 -1.17 6.81
N SER A 99 2.37 -1.22 8.11
CA SER A 99 3.38 -1.45 9.13
C SER A 99 2.89 -2.47 10.15
N TRP A 100 3.82 -3.14 10.84
CA TRP A 100 3.60 -4.17 11.85
C TRP A 100 3.17 -5.55 11.37
N ASN A 101 3.71 -6.58 12.03
CA ASN A 101 3.46 -8.00 11.76
C ASN A 101 1.97 -8.37 11.68
N TYR A 102 1.12 -7.80 12.55
CA TYR A 102 -0.31 -8.12 12.55
C TYR A 102 -1.04 -7.57 11.33
N ASN A 103 -0.69 -6.38 10.84
CA ASN A 103 -1.28 -5.84 9.61
C ASN A 103 -0.75 -6.59 8.38
N TYR A 104 0.55 -6.89 8.34
CA TYR A 104 1.13 -7.69 7.26
C TYR A 104 0.51 -9.09 7.18
N GLY A 105 0.32 -9.74 8.33
CA GLY A 105 -0.33 -11.04 8.41
C GLY A 105 -1.78 -11.00 7.90
N ALA A 106 -2.58 -10.06 8.40
CA ALA A 106 -3.98 -9.90 8.00
C ALA A 106 -4.13 -9.52 6.52
N ALA A 107 -3.32 -8.58 6.03
CA ALA A 107 -3.28 -8.20 4.62
C ALA A 107 -2.87 -9.38 3.73
N GLY A 108 -1.82 -10.12 4.15
CA GLY A 108 -1.34 -11.31 3.46
C GLY A 108 -2.44 -12.36 3.28
N GLN A 109 -3.17 -12.64 4.36
CA GLN A 109 -4.30 -13.57 4.35
C GLN A 109 -5.40 -13.11 3.38
N SER A 110 -5.75 -11.83 3.36
CA SER A 110 -6.79 -11.29 2.48
C SER A 110 -6.37 -11.25 1.01
N ILE A 111 -5.09 -10.99 0.73
CA ILE A 111 -4.57 -10.71 -0.63
C ILE A 111 -4.05 -11.97 -1.31
N GLY A 112 -3.68 -13.00 -0.54
CA GLY A 112 -3.11 -14.25 -1.04
C GLY A 112 -1.57 -14.20 -1.15
N PHE A 113 -0.89 -13.55 -0.20
CA PHE A 113 0.56 -13.65 -0.07
C PHE A 113 0.95 -13.89 1.40
N ASP A 114 2.13 -14.48 1.62
CA ASP A 114 2.63 -14.68 2.97
C ASP A 114 3.26 -13.38 3.50
N GLY A 115 2.45 -12.58 4.19
CA GLY A 115 2.88 -11.30 4.74
C GLY A 115 3.82 -11.41 5.94
N LEU A 116 3.87 -12.57 6.61
CA LEU A 116 4.78 -12.76 7.76
C LEU A 116 6.18 -13.13 7.30
N ASN A 117 6.30 -14.09 6.36
CA ASN A 117 7.60 -14.56 5.87
C ASN A 117 8.09 -13.82 4.63
N ASN A 118 7.22 -13.09 3.91
CA ASN A 118 7.61 -12.33 2.73
C ASN A 118 7.02 -10.89 2.73
N PRO A 119 7.16 -10.11 3.82
CA PRO A 119 6.65 -8.73 3.89
C PRO A 119 7.25 -7.82 2.80
N GLU A 120 8.46 -8.10 2.34
CA GLU A 120 9.13 -7.38 1.27
C GLU A 120 8.38 -7.42 -0.07
N LYS A 121 7.46 -8.39 -0.29
CA LYS A 121 6.62 -8.43 -1.50
C LYS A 121 5.81 -7.15 -1.69
N VAL A 122 5.41 -6.49 -0.61
CA VAL A 122 4.70 -5.20 -0.65
C VAL A 122 5.56 -4.09 -1.30
N GLY A 123 6.89 -4.19 -1.18
CA GLY A 123 7.83 -3.27 -1.82
C GLY A 123 8.39 -3.74 -3.17
N GLN A 124 8.01 -4.93 -3.63
CA GLN A 124 8.58 -5.56 -4.85
C GLN A 124 7.54 -5.78 -5.94
N ASP A 125 6.27 -5.93 -5.58
CA ASP A 125 5.15 -6.10 -6.51
C ASP A 125 4.17 -4.95 -6.34
N ALA A 126 4.07 -4.08 -7.35
CA ALA A 126 3.21 -2.90 -7.31
C ALA A 126 1.72 -3.24 -7.13
N THR A 127 1.26 -4.39 -7.63
CA THR A 127 -0.14 -4.82 -7.49
C THR A 127 -0.40 -5.26 -6.05
N ILE A 128 0.50 -6.05 -5.46
CA ILE A 128 0.42 -6.38 -4.02
C ILE A 128 0.48 -5.09 -3.19
N SER A 129 1.38 -4.17 -3.54
CA SER A 129 1.53 -2.87 -2.88
C SER A 129 0.24 -2.06 -2.86
N PHE A 130 -0.42 -1.89 -4.01
CA PHE A 130 -1.72 -1.21 -4.03
C PHE A 130 -2.83 -2.02 -3.35
N LYS A 131 -2.80 -3.36 -3.44
CA LYS A 131 -3.78 -4.20 -2.75
C LYS A 131 -3.69 -4.04 -1.23
N THR A 132 -2.51 -3.87 -0.64
CA THR A 132 -2.43 -3.60 0.82
C THR A 132 -3.03 -2.25 1.18
N ALA A 133 -2.86 -1.23 0.34
CA ALA A 133 -3.46 0.09 0.55
C ALA A 133 -4.99 0.07 0.45
N VAL A 134 -5.53 -0.57 -0.60
CA VAL A 134 -6.99 -0.69 -0.77
C VAL A 134 -7.59 -1.61 0.31
N TRP A 135 -6.91 -2.69 0.68
CA TRP A 135 -7.30 -3.55 1.80
C TRP A 135 -7.43 -2.74 3.09
N PHE A 136 -6.40 -1.96 3.43
CA PHE A 136 -6.38 -1.16 4.65
C PHE A 136 -7.57 -0.20 4.67
N TRP A 137 -7.76 0.55 3.57
CA TRP A 137 -8.87 1.49 3.44
C TRP A 137 -10.26 0.84 3.59
N MET A 138 -10.42 -0.39 3.11
CA MET A 138 -11.73 -1.03 3.00
C MET A 138 -12.07 -1.98 4.15
N LYS A 139 -11.08 -2.47 4.91
CA LYS A 139 -11.23 -3.63 5.79
C LYS A 139 -10.51 -3.55 7.12
N ASN A 140 -9.69 -2.53 7.38
CA ASN A 140 -8.83 -2.46 8.57
C ASN A 140 -8.80 -1.06 9.20
#